data_AF-A0A3N5FW08-F1
#
_entry.id   AF-A0A3N5FW08-F1
#
_cell.length_a   1.000
_cell.length_b   1.000
_cell.length_c   1.000
_cell.angle_alpha   90.00
_cell.angle_beta   90.00
_cell.angle_gamma   90.00
#
_symmetry.space_group_name_H-M   'P 1'
#
loop_
_entity.id
_entity.type
_entity.pdbx_description
1 polymer ?
#
loop_
_entity_poly.entity_id
_entity_poly.type
_entity_poly.pdbx_seq_one_letter_code
_entity_poly.pdbx_strand_id
1 'polypeptide(L)'
;MPEVYSYDFAMRYLRMLTNSVVGGLIVAAYLTVLVLHLNPALGLDPKGAVPLFVTMALFYGVHAAALFYVLIVVWQVLAVEVLSPGWLSVRLLGWILAGASTLGAALMWTNLVGFEAALDPPGAQRMTAAAIALTACAVVLGAFACFRYSVGRRNRGLSAVLLGVVALASFVLPLVARRPAPDERPTVRATSGTIGELTLNEVPRVSMILLDGASLEFIAPVAAQGRLPHFGRLLDEGAVLHLATLRPTQPAP
;
A
#
# COMPACT_ATOMS: atom_id res chain seq x y z
N MET A 1 -36.40 -34.22 -7.61
CA MET A 1 -36.28 -32.75 -7.43
C MET A 1 -35.11 -32.32 -6.51
N PRO A 2 -33.84 -32.73 -6.75
CA PRO A 2 -32.68 -32.21 -5.98
C PRO A 2 -31.94 -31.03 -6.65
N GLU A 3 -32.11 -30.79 -7.95
CA GLU A 3 -31.29 -29.80 -8.68
C GLU A 3 -31.57 -28.33 -8.29
N VAL A 4 -32.82 -27.98 -7.98
CA VAL A 4 -33.21 -26.59 -7.69
C VAL A 4 -32.57 -26.08 -6.39
N TYR A 5 -32.41 -26.94 -5.38
CA TYR A 5 -31.79 -26.56 -4.10
C TYR A 5 -30.27 -26.35 -4.20
N SER A 6 -29.58 -27.08 -5.07
CA SER A 6 -28.13 -26.97 -5.23
C SER A 6 -27.71 -25.65 -5.88
N TYR A 7 -28.54 -25.10 -6.77
CA TYR A 7 -28.25 -23.87 -7.50
C TYR A 7 -28.31 -22.63 -6.61
N ASP A 8 -29.28 -22.57 -5.69
CA ASP A 8 -29.43 -21.45 -4.75
C ASP A 8 -28.28 -21.37 -3.75
N PHE A 9 -27.74 -22.53 -3.34
CA PHE A 9 -26.57 -22.59 -2.46
C PHE A 9 -25.32 -22.07 -3.18
N ALA A 10 -25.00 -22.60 -4.37
CA ALA A 10 -23.84 -22.19 -5.15
C ALA A 10 -23.85 -20.68 -5.47
N MET A 11 -25.01 -20.16 -5.87
CA MET A 11 -25.18 -18.72 -6.17
C MET A 11 -24.95 -17.83 -4.95
N ARG A 12 -25.27 -18.31 -3.74
CA ARG A 12 -25.06 -17.56 -2.52
C ARG A 12 -23.58 -17.43 -2.16
N TYR A 13 -22.81 -18.52 -2.23
CA TYR A 13 -21.36 -18.48 -1.95
C TYR A 13 -20.61 -17.67 -3.00
N LEU A 14 -21.03 -17.73 -4.26
CA LEU A 14 -20.45 -16.90 -5.32
C LEU A 14 -20.64 -15.41 -5.02
N ARG A 15 -21.83 -15.00 -4.59
CA ARG A 15 -22.08 -13.60 -4.20
C ARG A 15 -21.23 -13.18 -2.99
N MET A 16 -21.04 -14.06 -2.01
CA MET A 16 -20.16 -13.79 -0.86
C MET A 16 -18.71 -13.63 -1.31
N LEU A 17 -18.24 -14.52 -2.20
CA LEU A 17 -16.93 -14.45 -2.79
C LEU A 17 -16.72 -13.11 -3.50
N THR A 18 -17.67 -12.68 -4.34
CA THR A 18 -17.58 -11.39 -5.04
C THR A 18 -17.43 -10.22 -4.07
N ASN A 19 -18.27 -10.13 -3.02
CA ASN A 19 -18.15 -9.05 -2.03
C ASN A 19 -16.80 -9.09 -1.29
N SER A 20 -16.30 -10.29 -0.97
CA SER A 20 -15.01 -10.46 -0.30
C SER A 20 -13.83 -10.06 -1.17
N VAL A 21 -13.85 -10.43 -2.46
CA VAL A 21 -12.82 -10.06 -3.44
C VAL A 21 -12.77 -8.55 -3.63
N VAL A 22 -13.93 -7.89 -3.75
CA VAL A 22 -13.99 -6.42 -3.81
C VAL A 22 -13.40 -5.80 -2.54
N GLY A 23 -13.70 -6.35 -1.36
CA GLY A 23 -13.07 -5.93 -0.10
C GLY A 23 -11.55 -6.07 -0.11
N GLY A 24 -11.03 -7.20 -0.60
CA GLY A 24 -9.60 -7.42 -0.75
C GLY A 24 -8.93 -6.41 -1.67
N LEU A 25 -9.55 -6.09 -2.81
CA LEU A 25 -9.07 -5.05 -3.74
C LEU A 25 -9.07 -3.66 -3.11
N ILE A 26 -10.08 -3.32 -2.31
CA ILE A 26 -10.14 -2.06 -1.55
C ILE A 26 -8.96 -1.96 -0.58
N VAL A 27 -8.67 -3.03 0.19
CA VAL A 27 -7.52 -3.07 1.09
C VAL A 27 -6.22 -2.90 0.32
N ALA A 28 -6.05 -3.63 -0.79
CA ALA A 28 -4.87 -3.50 -1.64
C ALA A 28 -4.69 -2.08 -2.19
N ALA A 29 -5.79 -1.40 -2.55
CA ALA A 29 -5.76 -0.01 -2.99
C ALA A 29 -5.30 0.94 -1.86
N TYR A 30 -5.81 0.79 -0.63
CA TYR A 30 -5.33 1.59 0.50
C TYR A 30 -3.85 1.35 0.83
N LEU A 31 -3.40 0.10 0.77
CA LEU A 31 -1.98 -0.25 0.93
C LEU A 31 -1.12 0.37 -0.18
N THR A 32 -1.60 0.36 -1.42
CA THR A 32 -0.93 1.01 -2.55
C THR A 32 -0.77 2.51 -2.31
N VAL A 33 -1.84 3.19 -1.88
CA VAL A 33 -1.80 4.61 -1.53
C VAL A 33 -0.81 4.88 -0.40
N LEU A 34 -0.78 4.03 0.63
CA LEU A 34 0.17 4.13 1.73
C LEU A 34 1.62 4.00 1.23
N VAL A 35 1.93 2.96 0.45
CA VAL A 35 3.29 2.75 -0.10
C VAL A 35 3.71 3.92 -0.97
N LEU A 36 2.81 4.49 -1.77
CA LEU A 36 3.08 5.69 -2.56
C LEU A 36 3.41 6.91 -1.69
N HIS A 37 2.78 7.07 -0.51
CA HIS A 37 3.13 8.15 0.41
C HIS A 37 4.49 7.94 1.08
N LEU A 38 4.81 6.70 1.43
CA LEU A 38 6.11 6.34 2.00
C LEU A 38 7.26 6.44 0.99
N ASN A 39 6.94 6.34 -0.31
CA ASN A 39 7.92 6.36 -1.39
C ASN A 39 7.60 7.52 -2.36
N PRO A 40 7.88 8.78 -1.99
CA PRO A 40 7.56 9.94 -2.82
C PRO A 40 8.28 9.93 -4.18
N ALA A 41 9.43 9.27 -4.28
CA ALA A 41 10.17 9.09 -5.53
C ALA A 41 9.42 8.25 -6.58
N LEU A 42 8.44 7.43 -6.18
CA LEU A 42 7.62 6.68 -7.13
C LEU A 42 6.62 7.63 -7.81
N GLY A 43 6.64 7.68 -9.14
CA GLY A 43 5.64 8.42 -9.89
C GLY A 43 4.23 7.84 -9.67
N LEU A 44 3.20 8.66 -9.96
CA LEU A 44 1.83 8.17 -10.14
C LEU A 44 1.62 7.62 -11.56
N ASP A 45 2.69 7.44 -12.33
CA ASP A 45 2.60 6.93 -13.68
C ASP A 45 2.08 5.48 -13.67
N PRO A 46 1.29 5.07 -14.67
CA PRO A 46 0.75 3.73 -14.72
C PRO A 46 1.82 2.62 -14.73
N LYS A 47 3.03 2.90 -15.23
CA LYS A 47 4.10 1.91 -15.32
C LYS A 47 4.65 1.54 -13.94
N GLY A 48 4.68 2.48 -12.99
CA GLY A 48 5.02 2.22 -11.59
C GLY A 48 3.83 1.80 -10.71
N ALA A 49 2.69 2.49 -10.85
CA ALA A 49 1.56 2.32 -9.94
C ALA A 49 0.82 0.99 -10.14
N VAL A 50 0.69 0.51 -11.39
CA VAL A 50 -0.04 -0.74 -11.68
C VAL A 50 0.68 -1.97 -11.14
N PRO A 51 1.99 -2.19 -11.38
CA PRO A 51 2.71 -3.32 -10.79
C PRO A 51 2.69 -3.30 -9.25
N LEU A 52 2.79 -2.10 -8.66
CA LEU A 52 2.67 -1.94 -7.22
C LEU A 52 1.29 -2.40 -6.73
N PHE A 53 0.21 -1.93 -7.36
CA PHE A 53 -1.15 -2.35 -7.02
C PHE A 53 -1.34 -3.86 -7.17
N VAL A 54 -0.86 -4.45 -8.27
CA VAL A 54 -0.92 -5.90 -8.50
C VAL A 54 -0.18 -6.65 -7.39
N THR A 55 0.99 -6.16 -6.98
CA THR A 55 1.76 -6.75 -5.87
C THR A 55 0.96 -6.68 -4.57
N MET A 56 0.39 -5.52 -4.24
CA MET A 56 -0.45 -5.36 -3.05
C MET A 56 -1.71 -6.24 -3.11
N ALA A 57 -2.31 -6.38 -4.29
CA ALA A 57 -3.50 -7.22 -4.50
C ALA A 57 -3.18 -8.71 -4.31
N LEU A 58 -2.07 -9.19 -4.85
CA LEU A 58 -1.67 -10.60 -4.73
C LEU A 58 -1.23 -10.96 -3.31
N PHE A 59 -0.37 -10.14 -2.70
CA PHE A 59 0.18 -10.43 -1.37
C PHE A 59 -0.78 -10.10 -0.24
N TYR A 60 -1.55 -9.02 -0.31
CA TYR A 60 -2.42 -8.60 0.80
C TYR A 60 -3.89 -8.67 0.44
N GLY A 61 -4.26 -8.32 -0.78
CA GLY A 61 -5.65 -8.32 -1.24
C GLY A 61 -6.28 -9.72 -1.23
N VAL A 62 -5.56 -10.75 -1.66
CA VAL A 62 -6.02 -12.16 -1.64
C VAL A 62 -6.28 -12.62 -0.21
N HIS A 63 -5.35 -12.32 0.73
CA HIS A 63 -5.52 -12.69 2.13
C HIS A 63 -6.66 -11.91 2.80
N ALA A 64 -6.78 -10.61 2.50
CA ALA A 64 -7.90 -9.81 2.97
C ALA A 64 -9.25 -10.32 2.42
N ALA A 65 -9.31 -10.72 1.14
CA ALA A 65 -10.50 -11.33 0.57
C ALA A 65 -10.86 -12.65 1.27
N ALA A 66 -9.87 -13.52 1.50
CA ALA A 66 -10.07 -14.77 2.26
C ALA A 66 -10.59 -14.49 3.68
N LEU A 67 -10.00 -13.52 4.38
CA LEU A 67 -10.43 -13.11 5.71
C LEU A 67 -11.88 -12.60 5.70
N PHE A 68 -12.22 -11.68 4.79
CA PHE A 68 -13.59 -11.17 4.67
C PHE A 68 -14.58 -12.29 4.32
N TYR A 69 -14.20 -13.21 3.45
CA TYR A 69 -15.03 -14.37 3.12
C TYR A 69 -15.31 -15.23 4.35
N VAL A 70 -14.27 -15.58 5.12
CA VAL A 70 -14.40 -16.35 6.36
C VAL A 70 -15.28 -15.62 7.36
N LEU A 71 -15.09 -14.30 7.55
CA LEU A 71 -15.90 -13.49 8.45
C LEU A 71 -17.38 -13.48 8.03
N ILE A 72 -17.68 -13.36 6.74
CA ILE A 72 -19.05 -13.42 6.21
C ILE A 72 -19.67 -14.79 6.49
N VAL A 73 -18.94 -15.89 6.24
CA VAL A 73 -19.43 -17.25 6.46
C VAL A 73 -19.65 -17.52 7.96
N VAL A 74 -18.70 -17.16 8.82
CA VAL A 74 -18.83 -17.31 10.28
C VAL A 74 -20.02 -16.50 10.78
N TRP A 75 -20.15 -15.24 10.37
CA TRP A 75 -21.27 -14.40 10.75
C TRP A 75 -22.61 -15.02 10.33
N GLN A 76 -22.67 -15.64 9.15
CA GLN A 76 -23.87 -16.33 8.68
C GLN A 76 -24.21 -17.58 9.49
N VAL A 77 -23.21 -18.33 9.97
CA VAL A 77 -23.43 -19.50 10.83
C VAL A 77 -23.96 -19.08 12.22
N LEU A 78 -23.49 -17.94 12.72
CA LEU A 78 -23.89 -17.41 14.03
C LEU A 78 -25.20 -16.61 14.01
N ALA A 79 -25.55 -16.00 12.88
CA ALA A 79 -26.76 -15.20 12.75
C ALA A 79 -28.01 -16.09 12.59
N VAL A 80 -29.01 -15.85 13.45
CA VAL A 80 -30.33 -16.52 13.40
C VAL A 80 -31.07 -16.21 12.08
N GLU A 81 -30.77 -15.07 11.45
CA GLU A 81 -31.29 -14.69 10.14
C GLU A 81 -30.27 -14.91 9.02
N VAL A 82 -30.71 -15.69 8.04
CA VAL A 82 -29.93 -16.06 6.86
C VAL A 82 -29.75 -14.82 5.95
N LEU A 83 -28.60 -14.15 5.98
CA LEU A 83 -28.31 -13.09 5.00
C LEU A 83 -28.30 -13.70 3.59
N SER A 84 -29.18 -13.24 2.72
CA SER A 84 -29.11 -13.46 1.27
C SER A 84 -28.46 -12.23 0.60
N PRO A 85 -27.12 -12.08 0.64
CA PRO A 85 -26.48 -10.93 0.01
C PRO A 85 -26.74 -10.95 -1.50
N GLY A 86 -27.00 -9.77 -2.07
CA GLY A 86 -26.91 -9.56 -3.51
C GLY A 86 -25.45 -9.65 -3.97
N TRP A 87 -25.23 -9.70 -5.29
CA TRP A 87 -23.89 -9.74 -5.88
C TRP A 87 -22.97 -8.60 -5.40
N LEU A 88 -23.53 -7.40 -5.23
CA LEU A 88 -22.89 -6.27 -4.56
C LEU A 88 -23.87 -5.74 -3.50
N SER A 89 -23.73 -6.21 -2.27
CA SER A 89 -24.60 -5.79 -1.18
C SER A 89 -24.11 -4.46 -0.62
N VAL A 90 -24.82 -3.36 -0.88
CA VAL A 90 -24.49 -2.02 -0.37
C VAL A 90 -24.28 -2.01 1.15
N ARG A 91 -25.04 -2.84 1.89
CA ARG A 91 -24.90 -2.98 3.35
C ARG A 91 -23.58 -3.64 3.73
N LEU A 92 -23.26 -4.77 3.10
CA LEU A 92 -22.03 -5.51 3.39
C LEU A 92 -20.81 -4.71 2.94
N LEU A 93 -20.86 -4.18 1.72
CA LEU A 93 -19.81 -3.35 1.14
C LEU A 93 -19.59 -2.07 1.95
N GLY A 94 -20.65 -1.48 2.50
CA GLY A 94 -20.55 -0.35 3.42
C GLY A 94 -19.73 -0.68 4.68
N TRP A 95 -19.98 -1.82 5.31
CA TRP A 95 -19.19 -2.28 6.47
C TRP A 95 -17.75 -2.64 6.09
N ILE A 96 -17.55 -3.34 4.98
CA ILE A 96 -16.21 -3.69 4.48
C ILE A 96 -15.41 -2.41 4.19
N LEU A 97 -15.99 -1.44 3.50
CA LEU A 97 -15.33 -0.19 3.13
C LEU A 97 -15.07 0.69 4.35
N ALA A 98 -16.02 0.76 5.31
CA ALA A 98 -15.78 1.44 6.58
C ALA A 98 -14.61 0.80 7.34
N GLY A 99 -14.62 -0.53 7.52
CA GLY A 99 -13.53 -1.23 8.21
C GLY A 99 -12.18 -1.10 7.50
N ALA A 100 -12.16 -1.24 6.17
CA ALA A 100 -10.94 -1.12 5.37
C ALA A 100 -10.38 0.31 5.38
N SER A 101 -11.22 1.34 5.29
CA SER A 101 -10.79 2.73 5.36
C SER A 101 -10.30 3.11 6.76
N THR A 102 -10.94 2.61 7.83
CA THR A 102 -10.44 2.75 9.20
C THR A 102 -9.07 2.09 9.37
N LEU A 103 -8.90 0.86 8.88
CA LEU A 103 -7.61 0.18 8.90
C LEU A 103 -6.55 0.96 8.10
N GLY A 104 -6.89 1.42 6.88
CA GLY A 104 -5.99 2.23 6.06
C GLY A 104 -5.57 3.53 6.75
N ALA A 105 -6.50 4.22 7.40
CA ALA A 105 -6.21 5.43 8.18
C ALA A 105 -5.30 5.12 9.37
N ALA A 106 -5.58 4.06 10.13
CA ALA A 106 -4.75 3.62 11.23
C ALA A 106 -3.32 3.30 10.76
N LEU A 107 -3.19 2.55 9.67
CA LEU A 107 -1.89 2.25 9.07
C LEU A 107 -1.14 3.51 8.63
N MET A 108 -1.83 4.49 8.04
CA MET A 108 -1.21 5.79 7.73
C MET A 108 -0.69 6.48 8.99
N TRP A 109 -1.48 6.58 10.05
CA TRP A 109 -1.05 7.20 11.30
C TRP A 109 0.12 6.47 11.95
N THR A 110 0.08 5.14 12.04
CA THR A 110 1.17 4.36 12.65
C THR A 110 2.46 4.48 11.85
N ASN A 111 2.38 4.50 10.51
CA ASN A 111 3.55 4.67 9.66
C ASN A 111 4.09 6.10 9.72
N LEU A 112 3.22 7.11 9.82
CA LEU A 112 3.65 8.50 9.99
C LEU A 112 4.46 8.66 11.28
N VAL A 113 3.96 8.14 12.40
CA VAL A 113 4.66 8.19 13.69
C VAL A 113 5.94 7.34 13.66
N GLY A 114 5.90 6.15 13.06
CA GLY A 114 7.04 5.25 13.00
C GLY A 114 8.17 5.72 12.08
N PHE A 115 7.84 6.44 11.01
CA PHE A 115 8.79 6.89 9.99
C PHE A 115 8.99 8.40 9.95
N GLU A 116 8.46 9.16 10.92
CA GLU A 116 8.55 10.63 10.94
C GLU A 116 10.00 11.13 10.77
N ALA A 117 10.95 10.50 11.45
CA ALA A 117 12.37 10.87 11.38
C ALA A 117 13.03 10.56 10.03
N ALA A 118 12.44 9.66 9.22
CA ALA A 118 12.93 9.29 7.89
C ALA A 118 12.20 10.03 6.76
N LEU A 119 11.06 10.68 7.07
CA LEU A 119 10.31 11.48 6.11
C LEU A 119 10.80 12.92 6.14
N ASP A 120 11.04 13.50 4.98
CA ASP A 120 11.30 14.94 4.89
C ASP A 120 10.07 15.72 5.43
N PRO A 121 10.26 16.90 6.04
CA PRO A 121 9.16 17.73 6.56
C PRO A 121 7.97 17.91 5.60
N PRO A 122 8.15 18.21 4.30
CA PRO A 122 7.02 18.28 3.37
C PRO A 122 6.36 16.93 3.10
N GLY A 123 7.12 15.83 3.13
CA GLY A 123 6.59 14.46 2.97
C GLY A 123 5.70 14.06 4.14
N ALA A 124 6.16 14.32 5.37
CA ALA A 124 5.38 14.10 6.58
C ALA A 124 4.07 14.91 6.56
N GLN A 125 4.11 16.20 6.20
CA GLN A 125 2.90 17.03 6.10
C GLN A 125 1.87 16.50 5.09
N ARG A 126 2.32 16.03 3.93
CA ARG A 126 1.44 15.45 2.89
C ARG A 126 0.80 14.16 3.38
N MET A 127 1.59 13.31 4.04
CA MET A 127 1.10 12.07 4.64
C MET A 127 0.12 12.34 5.78
N THR A 128 0.34 13.36 6.61
CA THR A 128 -0.63 13.82 7.62
C THR A 128 -1.94 14.27 6.98
N ALA A 129 -1.88 15.09 5.92
CA ALA A 129 -3.08 15.53 5.21
C ALA A 129 -3.86 14.34 4.61
N ALA A 130 -3.15 13.36 4.03
CA ALA A 130 -3.75 12.14 3.52
C ALA A 130 -4.40 11.29 4.63
N ALA A 131 -3.72 11.14 5.78
CA ALA A 131 -4.22 10.42 6.93
C ALA A 131 -5.50 11.07 7.51
N ILE A 132 -5.52 12.41 7.62
CA ILE A 132 -6.71 13.17 8.04
C ILE A 132 -7.86 12.97 7.05
N ALA A 133 -7.60 13.10 5.74
CA ALA A 133 -8.62 12.93 4.72
C ALA A 133 -9.23 11.52 4.75
N LEU A 134 -8.38 10.48 4.85
CA LEU A 134 -8.84 9.09 4.93
C LEU A 134 -9.60 8.84 6.25
N THR A 135 -9.17 9.43 7.37
CA THR A 135 -9.88 9.36 8.65
C THR A 135 -11.28 9.97 8.54
N ALA A 136 -11.41 11.15 7.92
CA ALA A 136 -12.70 11.79 7.68
C ALA A 136 -13.61 10.91 6.81
N CYS A 137 -13.08 10.34 5.73
CA CYS A 137 -13.83 9.39 4.89
C CYS A 137 -14.26 8.15 5.69
N ALA A 138 -13.37 7.58 6.52
CA ALA A 138 -13.69 6.43 7.35
C ALA A 138 -14.81 6.72 8.36
N VAL A 139 -14.81 7.91 8.98
CA VAL A 139 -15.89 8.37 9.86
C VAL A 139 -17.20 8.49 9.10
N VAL A 140 -17.21 9.10 7.91
CA VAL A 140 -18.42 9.23 7.08
C VAL A 140 -18.95 7.86 6.64
N LEU A 141 -18.08 6.94 6.24
CA LEU A 141 -18.44 5.58 5.84
C LEU A 141 -18.97 4.76 7.03
N GLY A 142 -18.34 4.87 8.19
CA GLY A 142 -18.78 4.25 9.43
C GLY A 142 -20.15 4.78 9.87
N ALA A 143 -20.34 6.10 9.86
CA ALA A 143 -21.63 6.72 10.14
C ALA A 143 -22.69 6.23 9.14
N PHE A 144 -22.38 6.22 7.84
CA PHE A 144 -23.28 5.69 6.81
C PHE A 144 -23.66 4.22 7.05
N ALA A 145 -22.70 3.36 7.38
CA ALA A 145 -22.94 1.96 7.69
C ALA A 145 -23.85 1.79 8.93
N CYS A 146 -23.62 2.56 9.99
CA CYS A 146 -24.44 2.59 11.20
C CYS A 146 -25.86 3.11 10.94
N PHE A 147 -26.02 4.24 10.26
CA PHE A 147 -27.34 4.80 9.92
C PHE A 147 -28.13 3.87 9.00
N ARG A 148 -27.47 3.18 8.05
CA ARG A 148 -28.13 2.18 7.20
C ARG A 148 -28.53 0.93 7.97
N TYR A 149 -27.81 0.58 9.03
CA TYR A 149 -28.21 -0.51 9.92
C TYR A 149 -29.51 -0.16 10.65
N SER A 150 -29.69 1.10 11.07
CA SER A 150 -30.84 1.54 11.88
C SER A 150 -32.08 1.98 11.08
N VAL A 151 -31.95 2.61 9.90
CA VAL A 151 -33.07 3.32 9.23
C VAL A 151 -33.81 2.48 8.16
N GLY A 152 -33.42 1.23 7.92
CA GLY A 152 -34.16 0.35 7.00
C GLY A 152 -34.09 0.75 5.51
N ARG A 153 -34.78 0.00 4.64
CA ARG A 153 -34.54 -0.09 3.18
C ARG A 153 -35.11 1.07 2.32
N ARG A 154 -35.12 2.32 2.78
CA ARG A 154 -35.63 3.44 1.96
C ARG A 154 -34.55 3.95 0.98
N ASN A 155 -34.91 4.06 -0.31
CA ASN A 155 -34.09 4.46 -1.48
C ASN A 155 -32.71 3.78 -1.64
N ARG A 156 -32.69 2.62 -2.31
CA ARG A 156 -31.46 1.87 -2.63
C ARG A 156 -30.52 2.63 -3.58
N GLY A 157 -31.04 3.31 -4.60
CA GLY A 157 -30.25 4.01 -5.63
C GLY A 157 -29.39 5.14 -5.08
N LEU A 158 -30.01 6.12 -4.41
CA LEU A 158 -29.30 7.26 -3.81
C LEU A 158 -28.20 6.81 -2.84
N SER A 159 -28.48 5.78 -2.03
CA SER A 159 -27.50 5.27 -1.07
C SER A 159 -26.31 4.57 -1.72
N ALA A 160 -26.52 3.89 -2.84
CA ALA A 160 -25.43 3.28 -3.59
C ALA A 160 -24.55 4.34 -4.25
N VAL A 161 -25.15 5.41 -4.79
CA VAL A 161 -24.42 6.56 -5.34
C VAL A 161 -23.62 7.25 -4.25
N LEU A 162 -24.23 7.54 -3.09
CA LEU A 162 -23.53 8.18 -1.97
C LEU A 162 -22.36 7.32 -1.48
N LEU A 163 -22.57 6.00 -1.32
CA LEU A 163 -21.49 5.08 -0.95
C LEU A 163 -20.37 5.11 -2.00
N GLY A 164 -20.71 5.07 -3.29
CA GLY A 164 -19.72 5.13 -4.38
C GLY A 164 -18.93 6.43 -4.40
N VAL A 165 -19.59 7.57 -4.17
CA VAL A 165 -18.94 8.89 -4.11
C VAL A 165 -17.98 8.98 -2.92
N VAL A 166 -18.40 8.54 -1.74
CA VAL A 166 -17.52 8.56 -0.55
C VAL A 166 -16.39 7.55 -0.69
N ALA A 167 -16.65 6.37 -1.28
CA ALA A 167 -15.62 5.38 -1.61
C ALA A 167 -14.56 5.97 -2.53
N LEU A 168 -14.98 6.61 -3.62
CA LEU A 168 -14.08 7.25 -4.58
C LEU A 168 -13.28 8.38 -3.90
N ALA A 169 -13.94 9.23 -3.12
CA ALA A 169 -13.28 10.29 -2.36
C ALA A 169 -12.21 9.75 -1.41
N SER A 170 -12.44 8.59 -0.77
CA SER A 170 -11.46 7.97 0.14
C SER A 170 -10.16 7.55 -0.54
N PHE A 171 -10.13 7.35 -1.86
CA PHE A 171 -8.91 7.09 -2.62
C PHE A 171 -8.33 8.36 -3.23
N VAL A 172 -9.20 9.20 -3.82
CA VAL A 172 -8.79 10.39 -4.55
C VAL A 172 -8.19 11.43 -3.61
N LEU A 173 -8.81 11.68 -2.44
CA LEU A 173 -8.34 12.72 -1.52
C LEU A 173 -6.91 12.45 -1.01
N PRO A 174 -6.56 11.25 -0.52
CA PRO A 174 -5.17 10.91 -0.19
C PRO A 174 -4.21 11.06 -1.38
N LEU A 175 -4.60 10.60 -2.58
CA LEU A 175 -3.74 10.69 -3.76
C LEU A 175 -3.48 12.15 -4.18
N VAL A 176 -4.48 13.02 -4.07
CA VAL A 176 -4.33 14.47 -4.32
C VAL A 176 -3.47 15.13 -3.25
N ALA A 177 -3.63 14.73 -1.98
CA ALA A 177 -2.82 15.24 -0.86
C ALA A 177 -1.33 14.94 -1.03
N ARG A 178 -0.99 13.80 -1.66
CA ARG A 178 0.40 13.44 -2.00
C ARG A 178 1.13 14.54 -2.77
N ARG A 179 0.41 15.19 -3.70
CA ARG A 179 0.94 16.11 -4.73
C ARG A 179 2.10 15.48 -5.54
N PRO A 180 2.40 15.95 -6.76
CA PRO A 180 3.63 15.55 -7.43
C PRO A 180 4.84 15.86 -6.54
N ALA A 181 5.81 14.95 -6.49
CA ALA A 181 7.13 15.34 -6.01
C ALA A 181 7.61 16.50 -6.89
N PRO A 182 8.12 17.61 -6.33
CA PRO A 182 8.94 18.52 -7.12
C PRO A 182 10.01 17.68 -7.81
N ASP A 183 10.39 18.02 -9.05
CA ASP A 183 11.57 17.48 -9.73
C ASP A 183 12.86 17.92 -9.00
N GLU A 184 12.96 17.68 -7.70
CA GLU A 184 14.24 17.56 -7.01
C GLU A 184 14.75 16.17 -7.35
N ARG A 185 15.18 16.01 -8.62
CA ARG A 185 16.33 15.14 -8.84
C ARG A 185 17.35 15.61 -7.81
N PRO A 186 17.88 14.73 -6.94
CA PRO A 186 19.02 15.12 -6.16
C PRO A 186 19.98 15.74 -7.15
N THR A 187 20.36 17.00 -6.94
CA THR A 187 21.61 17.49 -7.50
C THR A 187 22.67 16.63 -6.83
N VAL A 188 22.85 15.41 -7.37
CA VAL A 188 24.09 14.70 -7.29
C VAL A 188 25.04 15.77 -7.77
N ARG A 189 25.79 16.36 -6.83
CA ARG A 189 26.98 17.09 -7.17
C ARG A 189 27.77 16.05 -7.92
N ALA A 190 27.65 16.07 -9.24
CA ALA A 190 28.43 15.23 -10.10
C ALA A 190 29.85 15.64 -9.73
N THR A 191 30.51 14.83 -8.90
CA THR A 191 31.95 14.76 -8.95
C THR A 191 32.19 14.52 -10.42
N SER A 192 32.77 15.51 -11.11
CA SER A 192 33.01 15.49 -12.54
C SER A 192 34.03 14.40 -12.86
N GLY A 193 33.62 13.14 -12.72
CA GLY A 193 34.18 12.02 -13.43
C GLY A 193 33.35 11.92 -14.70
N THR A 194 34.01 12.05 -15.84
CA THR A 194 33.43 11.79 -17.15
C THR A 194 32.96 10.33 -17.16
N ILE A 195 31.68 10.09 -16.85
CA ILE A 195 31.07 8.79 -17.07
C ILE A 195 31.03 8.64 -18.58
N GLY A 196 31.96 7.85 -19.13
CA GLY A 196 31.96 7.49 -20.53
C GLY A 196 30.58 6.94 -20.89
N GLU A 197 30.05 7.37 -22.03
CA GLU A 197 28.75 6.95 -22.53
C GLU A 197 28.73 5.42 -22.64
N LEU A 198 28.12 4.76 -21.65
CA LEU A 198 28.02 3.31 -21.59
C LEU A 198 27.05 2.89 -22.70
N THR A 199 27.62 2.49 -23.84
CA THR A 199 26.90 1.83 -24.93
C THR A 199 26.49 0.43 -24.47
N LEU A 200 25.46 0.36 -23.64
CA LEU A 200 24.90 -0.90 -23.16
C LEU A 200 24.09 -1.55 -24.29
N ASN A 201 24.78 -2.33 -25.11
CA ASN A 201 24.15 -3.27 -26.06
C ASN A 201 23.53 -4.50 -25.36
N GLU A 202 23.64 -4.59 -24.03
CA GLU A 202 23.11 -5.68 -23.20
C GLU A 202 22.32 -5.14 -22.01
N VAL A 203 21.34 -5.92 -21.55
CA VAL A 203 20.55 -5.60 -20.37
C VAL A 203 21.48 -5.63 -19.13
N PRO A 204 21.68 -4.51 -18.42
CA PRO A 204 22.61 -4.47 -17.30
C PRO A 204 22.12 -5.37 -16.17
N ARG A 205 22.98 -6.27 -15.70
CA ARG A 205 22.74 -7.09 -14.51
C ARG A 205 23.18 -6.33 -13.27
N VAL A 206 22.24 -6.06 -12.36
CA VAL A 206 22.52 -5.39 -11.09
C VAL A 206 22.62 -6.43 -9.98
N SER A 207 23.74 -6.42 -9.25
CA SER A 207 23.95 -7.26 -8.06
C SER A 207 24.11 -6.36 -6.85
N MET A 208 23.28 -6.57 -5.83
CA MET A 208 23.37 -5.87 -4.55
C MET A 208 23.97 -6.82 -3.51
N ILE A 209 25.01 -6.36 -2.83
CA ILE A 209 25.72 -7.11 -1.79
C ILE A 209 25.64 -6.31 -0.50
N LEU A 210 25.01 -6.87 0.53
CA LEU A 210 24.95 -6.28 1.87
C LEU A 210 26.03 -6.93 2.73
N LEU A 211 26.97 -6.13 3.21
CA LEU A 211 28.05 -6.58 4.09
C LEU A 211 27.81 -6.03 5.49
N ASP A 212 27.47 -6.90 6.43
CA ASP A 212 27.21 -6.49 7.80
C ASP A 212 28.51 -6.02 8.50
N GLY A 213 28.42 -4.92 9.24
CA GLY A 213 29.54 -4.30 9.95
C GLY A 213 30.66 -3.72 9.06
N ALA A 214 30.52 -3.75 7.73
CA ALA A 214 31.56 -3.35 6.80
C ALA A 214 31.55 -1.83 6.54
N SER A 215 32.00 -1.06 7.53
CA SER A 215 32.11 0.40 7.40
C SER A 215 33.19 0.80 6.40
N LEU A 216 32.98 1.95 5.74
CA LEU A 216 33.99 2.51 4.84
C LEU A 216 35.30 2.84 5.59
N GLU A 217 35.19 3.21 6.86
CA GLU A 217 36.33 3.46 7.75
C GLU A 217 37.18 2.19 7.97
N PHE A 218 36.58 1.01 7.87
CA PHE A 218 37.31 -0.26 7.96
C PHE A 218 37.89 -0.69 6.61
N ILE A 219 37.12 -0.56 5.53
CA ILE A 219 37.53 -1.04 4.19
C ILE A 219 38.63 -0.16 3.58
N ALA A 220 38.49 1.17 3.65
CA ALA A 220 39.40 2.11 2.99
C ALA A 220 40.88 1.95 3.41
N PRO A 221 41.25 1.91 4.70
CA PRO A 221 42.66 1.75 5.08
C PRO A 221 43.22 0.38 4.70
N VAL A 222 42.40 -0.69 4.75
CA VAL A 222 42.82 -2.04 4.39
C VAL A 222 43.02 -2.17 2.87
N ALA A 223 42.18 -1.50 2.08
CA ALA A 223 42.34 -1.39 0.63
C ALA A 223 43.60 -0.57 0.27
N ALA A 224 43.86 0.55 0.96
CA ALA A 224 45.06 1.36 0.77
C ALA A 224 46.37 0.60 1.10
N GLN A 225 46.31 -0.36 2.03
CA GLN A 225 47.42 -1.28 2.33
C GLN A 225 47.59 -2.39 1.27
N GLY A 226 46.80 -2.39 0.19
CA GLY A 226 46.85 -3.40 -0.86
C GLY A 226 46.27 -4.76 -0.47
N ARG A 227 45.66 -4.88 0.72
CA ARG A 227 45.10 -6.15 1.21
C ARG A 227 43.75 -6.48 0.60
N LEU A 228 43.06 -5.49 0.03
CA LEU A 228 41.78 -5.63 -0.66
C LEU A 228 41.85 -5.00 -2.07
N PRO A 229 42.55 -5.63 -3.03
CA PRO A 229 42.84 -5.02 -4.34
C PRO A 229 41.58 -4.76 -5.18
N HIS A 230 40.55 -5.62 -5.07
CA HIS A 230 39.29 -5.40 -5.77
C HIS A 230 38.49 -4.24 -5.17
N PHE A 231 38.47 -4.10 -3.84
CA PHE A 231 37.85 -2.94 -3.20
C PHE A 231 38.64 -1.66 -3.51
N GLY A 232 39.97 -1.71 -3.57
CA GLY A 232 40.79 -0.57 -4.00
C GLY A 232 40.36 -0.06 -5.37
N ARG A 233 40.27 -0.95 -6.38
CA ARG A 233 39.76 -0.56 -7.71
C ARG A 233 38.34 0.00 -7.67
N LEU A 234 37.44 -0.60 -6.89
CA LEU A 234 36.06 -0.11 -6.75
C LEU A 234 36.00 1.26 -6.06
N LEU A 235 36.91 1.55 -5.13
CA LEU A 235 37.01 2.84 -4.46
C LEU A 235 37.61 3.91 -5.39
N ASP A 236 38.55 3.54 -6.25
CA ASP A 236 39.24 4.45 -7.18
C ASP A 236 38.43 4.74 -8.45
N GLU A 237 37.78 3.73 -9.04
CA GLU A 237 37.06 3.83 -10.32
C GLU A 237 35.53 3.91 -10.15
N GLY A 238 35.01 3.55 -8.96
CA GLY A 238 33.58 3.49 -8.68
C GLY A 238 33.03 4.74 -7.98
N ALA A 239 31.75 4.66 -7.62
CA ALA A 239 31.09 5.68 -6.81
C ALA A 239 31.07 5.24 -5.33
N VAL A 240 31.66 6.05 -4.46
CA VAL A 240 31.75 5.79 -3.01
C VAL A 240 30.98 6.86 -2.27
N LEU A 241 30.03 6.45 -1.42
CA LEU A 241 29.28 7.36 -0.56
C LEU A 241 29.18 6.79 0.85
N HIS A 242 29.11 7.69 1.83
CA HIS A 242 28.77 7.34 3.19
C HIS A 242 27.25 7.44 3.36
N LEU A 243 26.62 6.32 3.72
CA LEU A 243 25.18 6.22 3.90
C LEU A 243 24.86 6.13 5.39
N ALA A 244 23.87 6.89 5.85
CA ALA A 244 23.36 6.76 7.20
C ALA A 244 22.46 5.53 7.30
N THR A 245 22.67 4.70 8.32
CA THR A 245 21.84 3.55 8.63
C THR A 245 20.62 3.95 9.46
N LEU A 246 19.48 3.29 9.24
CA LEU A 246 18.32 3.40 10.12
C LEU A 246 18.69 2.90 11.53
N ARG A 247 18.20 3.59 12.57
CA ARG A 247 18.39 3.17 13.96
C ARG A 247 17.14 2.43 14.45
N PRO A 248 17.30 1.36 15.26
CA PRO A 248 18.55 0.80 15.77
C PRO A 248 19.35 0.07 14.69
N THR A 249 20.68 0.18 14.73
CA THR A 249 21.61 -0.39 13.72
C THR A 249 21.86 -1.88 13.90
N GLN A 250 20.94 -2.58 14.56
CA GLN A 250 21.07 -4.00 14.86
C GLN A 250 20.37 -4.82 13.77
N PRO A 251 20.95 -5.93 13.31
CA PRO A 251 20.25 -6.85 12.42
C PRO A 251 18.99 -7.38 13.10
N ALA A 252 17.95 -7.66 12.31
CA ALA A 252 16.73 -8.27 12.81
C ALA A 252 17.05 -9.63 13.48
N PRO A 253 16.43 -9.96 14.63
CA PRO A 253 16.68 -11.20 15.36
C PRO A 253 16.26 -12.45 14.58
#